data_AF-A0A0P9EQA7-F1
#
_entry.id   AF-A0A0P9EQA7-F1
#
_cell.length_a   1.000
_cell.length_b   1.000
_cell.length_c   1.000
_cell.angle_alpha   90.00
_cell.angle_beta   90.00
_cell.angle_gamma   90.00
#
_symmetry.space_group_name_H-M   'P 1'
#
loop_
_entity.id
_entity.type
_entity.pdbx_description
1 polymer ?
#
loop_
_entity_poly.entity_id
_entity_poly.type
_entity_poly.pdbx_seq_one_letter_code
_entity_poly.pdbx_strand_id
1 'polypeptide(L)'
;MQYIDRIQHIFSNFTTNDEELTFARSVMEQAEMIEVAVEESGETQVTVSTAQAIYHFHTFRTDYIGHASRTLVDLFEHFGVCLPIEFLVANRVMAIYLTGNKVVVGETEYPIEVRDGQYQLVEPVQWMISSSILDVIVRLADEYQISYEEVVESAIRLISESQPPQDVPLSST
;
A
#
# COMPACT_ATOMS: atom_id res chain seq x y z
N MET A 1 12.25 12.48 -38.86
CA MET A 1 12.37 11.66 -37.63
C MET A 1 12.96 12.54 -36.55
N GLN A 2 12.13 13.06 -35.66
CA GLN A 2 12.40 13.82 -34.44
C GLN A 2 10.98 14.10 -33.90
N TYR A 3 10.58 13.67 -32.71
CA TYR A 3 11.03 14.16 -31.42
C TYR A 3 11.02 13.00 -30.41
N ILE A 4 12.10 12.79 -29.69
CA ILE A 4 12.01 12.18 -28.36
C ILE A 4 11.55 13.34 -27.49
N ASP A 5 10.26 13.43 -27.21
CA ASP A 5 9.80 14.33 -26.15
C ASP A 5 10.51 13.90 -24.88
N ARG A 6 11.33 14.81 -24.33
CA ARG A 6 11.99 14.58 -23.06
C ARG A 6 10.89 14.53 -22.02
N ILE A 7 10.60 13.35 -21.51
CA ILE A 7 9.71 13.17 -20.36
C ILE A 7 10.15 14.15 -19.28
N GLN A 8 9.24 15.01 -18.84
CA GLN A 8 9.55 16.06 -17.88
C GLN A 8 9.55 15.47 -16.48
N HIS A 9 10.61 15.67 -15.71
CA HIS A 9 10.62 15.33 -14.29
C HIS A 9 10.16 16.54 -13.47
N ILE A 10 9.12 16.35 -12.66
CA ILE A 10 8.52 17.39 -11.82
C ILE A 10 8.66 16.96 -10.37
N PHE A 11 9.53 17.65 -9.65
CA PHE A 11 9.75 17.42 -8.23
C PHE A 11 8.87 18.37 -7.42
N SER A 12 8.07 17.81 -6.55
CA SER A 12 7.40 18.58 -5.52
C SER A 12 8.43 19.09 -4.50
N ASN A 13 8.25 20.35 -4.08
CA ASN A 13 9.12 21.00 -3.09
C ASN A 13 8.31 21.38 -1.84
N PHE A 14 7.18 20.72 -1.59
CA PHE A 14 6.31 21.07 -0.47
C PHE A 14 6.77 20.35 0.79
N THR A 15 6.36 20.90 1.94
CA THR A 15 6.86 20.45 3.25
C THR A 15 5.82 19.68 4.05
N THR A 16 4.57 19.64 3.56
CA THR A 16 3.45 19.01 4.25
C THR A 16 2.65 18.12 3.31
N ASN A 17 2.02 17.08 3.87
CA ASN A 17 1.20 16.12 3.14
C ASN A 17 0.00 16.77 2.46
N ASP A 18 -0.59 17.79 3.08
CA ASP A 18 -1.75 18.49 2.54
C ASP A 18 -1.38 19.33 1.31
N GLU A 19 -0.20 19.98 1.33
CA GLU A 19 0.34 20.70 0.18
C GLU A 19 0.69 19.74 -0.96
N GLU A 20 1.32 18.60 -0.65
CA GLU A 20 1.61 17.57 -1.65
C GLU A 20 0.35 16.99 -2.29
N LEU A 21 -0.66 16.67 -1.48
CA LEU A 21 -1.93 16.15 -1.99
C LEU A 21 -2.65 17.20 -2.84
N THR A 22 -2.59 18.47 -2.44
CA THR A 22 -3.17 19.58 -3.22
C THR A 22 -2.47 19.70 -4.57
N PHE A 23 -1.14 19.60 -4.60
CA PHE A 23 -0.38 19.60 -5.83
C PHE A 23 -0.70 18.37 -6.70
N ALA A 24 -0.73 17.17 -6.12
CA ALA A 24 -1.09 15.96 -6.84
C ALA A 24 -2.49 16.06 -7.47
N ARG A 25 -3.47 16.61 -6.74
CA ARG A 25 -4.83 16.84 -7.25
C ARG A 25 -4.90 17.85 -8.41
N SER A 26 -3.88 18.69 -8.57
CA SER A 26 -3.78 19.58 -9.73
C SER A 26 -3.28 18.86 -11.00
N VAL A 27 -2.72 17.66 -10.86
CA VAL A 27 -2.29 16.82 -11.98
C VAL A 27 -3.53 16.18 -12.61
N MET A 28 -3.87 16.60 -13.83
CA MET A 28 -5.01 16.08 -14.60
C MET A 28 -4.63 14.92 -15.54
N GLU A 29 -3.37 14.49 -15.51
CA GLU A 29 -2.85 13.44 -16.36
C GLU A 29 -3.17 12.05 -15.82
N GLN A 30 -3.35 11.08 -16.72
CA GLN A 30 -3.53 9.69 -16.34
C GLN A 30 -2.19 9.06 -15.98
N ALA A 31 -2.13 8.43 -14.80
CA ALA A 31 -0.99 7.62 -14.40
C ALA A 31 -0.92 6.35 -15.25
N GLU A 32 0.29 5.98 -15.66
CA GLU A 32 0.60 4.68 -16.27
C GLU A 32 1.25 3.75 -15.24
N MET A 33 2.02 4.34 -14.32
CA MET A 33 2.75 3.62 -13.28
C MET A 33 2.90 4.48 -12.03
N ILE A 34 2.79 3.86 -10.86
CA ILE A 34 3.02 4.49 -9.56
C ILE A 34 4.04 3.66 -8.78
N GLU A 35 5.12 4.27 -8.33
CA GLU A 35 6.12 3.63 -7.47
C GLU A 35 6.06 4.22 -6.07
N VAL A 36 6.18 3.35 -5.08
CA VAL A 36 6.28 3.71 -3.67
C VAL A 36 7.60 3.17 -3.17
N ALA A 37 8.45 4.07 -2.72
CA ALA A 37 9.74 3.75 -2.11
C ALA A 37 9.79 4.34 -0.70
N VAL A 38 10.55 3.68 0.19
CA VAL A 38 10.85 4.22 1.52
C VAL A 38 12.34 4.53 1.56
N GLU A 39 12.66 5.78 1.83
CA GLU A 39 14.04 6.25 1.99
C GLU A 39 14.63 5.81 3.33
N GLU A 40 15.96 5.84 3.46
CA GLU A 40 16.67 5.53 4.71
C GLU A 40 16.25 6.45 5.87
N SER A 41 15.77 7.66 5.56
CA SER A 41 15.20 8.63 6.50
C SER A 41 13.85 8.19 7.09
N GLY A 42 13.22 7.16 6.51
CA GLY A 42 11.86 6.72 6.85
C GLY A 42 10.76 7.45 6.07
N GLU A 43 11.10 8.40 5.21
CA GLU A 43 10.15 9.11 4.36
C GLU A 43 9.66 8.21 3.21
N THR A 44 8.38 8.31 2.85
CA THR A 44 7.85 7.56 1.70
C THR A 44 7.81 8.46 0.48
N GLN A 45 8.60 8.10 -0.52
CA GLN A 45 8.58 8.72 -1.83
C GLN A 45 7.55 8.02 -2.72
N VAL A 46 6.66 8.79 -3.33
CA VAL A 46 5.75 8.32 -4.36
C VAL A 46 6.16 8.93 -5.69
N THR A 47 6.39 8.10 -6.70
CA THR A 47 6.68 8.54 -8.07
C THR A 47 5.53 8.14 -8.97
N VAL A 48 4.96 9.10 -9.70
CA VAL A 48 3.87 8.86 -10.65
C VAL A 48 4.35 9.15 -12.05
N SER A 49 4.37 8.13 -12.90
CA SER A 49 4.72 8.26 -14.32
C SER A 49 3.45 8.35 -15.16
N THR A 50 3.40 9.35 -16.03
CA THR A 50 2.35 9.58 -17.01
C THR A 50 2.95 9.56 -18.41
N ALA A 51 2.11 9.69 -19.44
CA ALA A 51 2.57 9.80 -20.82
C ALA A 51 3.44 11.06 -21.08
N GLN A 52 3.34 12.10 -20.24
CA GLN A 52 3.99 13.40 -20.50
C GLN A 52 5.07 13.74 -19.46
N ALA A 53 4.94 13.26 -18.22
CA ALA A 53 5.81 13.64 -17.13
C ALA A 53 5.99 12.53 -16.08
N ILE A 54 6.98 12.71 -15.23
CA ILE A 54 7.21 11.91 -14.03
C ILE A 54 7.17 12.86 -12.82
N TYR A 55 6.21 12.63 -11.94
CA TYR A 55 5.99 13.43 -10.73
C TYR A 55 6.60 12.72 -9.52
N HIS A 56 7.36 13.46 -8.72
CA HIS A 56 8.03 12.94 -7.52
C HIS A 56 7.44 13.63 -6.28
N PHE A 57 6.89 12.85 -5.36
CA PHE A 57 6.27 13.31 -4.11
C PHE A 57 6.99 12.71 -2.90
N HIS A 58 7.39 13.52 -1.91
CA HIS A 58 8.31 13.06 -0.85
C HIS A 58 7.71 13.04 0.56
N THR A 59 6.63 13.78 0.82
CA THR A 59 6.16 13.96 2.20
C THR A 59 5.16 12.88 2.63
N PHE A 60 4.77 11.95 1.75
CA PHE A 60 3.84 10.90 2.14
C PHE A 60 4.50 10.03 3.21
N ARG A 61 3.75 9.72 4.28
CA ARG A 61 4.24 8.86 5.36
C ARG A 61 3.41 7.59 5.39
N THR A 62 4.06 6.44 5.49
CA THR A 62 3.41 5.14 5.70
C THR A 62 3.45 4.71 7.16
N ASP A 63 4.01 5.58 8.01
CA ASP A 63 4.49 5.31 9.34
C ASP A 63 3.64 6.04 10.39
N TYR A 64 2.41 5.54 10.53
CA TYR A 64 1.76 5.43 11.83
C TYR A 64 1.52 3.94 12.06
N ILE A 65 1.96 3.42 13.21
CA ILE A 65 1.89 1.99 13.55
C ILE A 65 0.47 1.47 13.23
N GLY A 66 0.37 0.64 12.18
CA GLY A 66 -0.88 -0.02 11.75
C GLY A 66 -1.66 0.60 10.59
N HIS A 67 -1.31 1.79 10.07
CA HIS A 67 -2.14 2.49 9.06
C HIS A 67 -1.34 3.22 7.98
N ALA A 68 -1.72 3.03 6.70
CA ALA A 68 -1.32 3.89 5.61
C ALA A 68 -1.91 5.28 5.84
N SER A 69 -1.13 6.34 5.63
CA SER A 69 -1.65 7.70 5.79
C SER A 69 -2.86 7.90 4.88
N ARG A 70 -3.93 8.49 5.42
CA ARG A 70 -5.13 8.84 4.64
C ARG A 70 -4.77 9.66 3.40
N THR A 71 -3.76 10.53 3.50
CA THR A 71 -3.26 11.33 2.38
C THR A 71 -2.69 10.47 1.24
N LEU A 72 -2.01 9.36 1.57
CA LEU A 72 -1.48 8.42 0.57
C LEU A 72 -2.61 7.64 -0.12
N VAL A 73 -3.63 7.24 0.65
CA VAL A 73 -4.83 6.61 0.10
C VAL A 73 -5.54 7.57 -0.87
N ASP A 74 -5.77 8.81 -0.43
CA ASP A 74 -6.40 9.84 -1.26
C ASP A 74 -5.58 10.16 -2.52
N LEU A 75 -4.24 10.05 -2.46
CA LEU A 75 -3.36 10.18 -3.62
C LEU A 75 -3.60 9.06 -4.64
N PHE A 76 -3.65 7.81 -4.19
CA PHE A 76 -3.92 6.68 -5.07
C PHE A 76 -5.32 6.75 -5.66
N GLU A 77 -6.33 7.10 -4.86
CA GLU A 77 -7.70 7.30 -5.33
C GLU A 77 -7.77 8.37 -6.44
N HIS A 78 -7.00 9.47 -6.30
CA HIS A 78 -6.88 10.51 -7.33
C HIS A 78 -6.34 9.97 -8.66
N PHE A 79 -5.34 9.10 -8.60
CA PHE A 79 -4.80 8.43 -9.80
C PHE A 79 -5.59 7.19 -10.23
N GLY A 80 -6.81 7.02 -9.70
CA GLY A 80 -7.73 5.96 -10.11
C GLY A 80 -7.38 4.59 -9.53
N VAL A 81 -6.62 4.51 -8.44
CA VAL A 81 -6.23 3.27 -7.78
C VAL A 81 -6.95 3.15 -6.44
N CYS A 82 -7.66 2.04 -6.25
CA CYS A 82 -8.39 1.73 -5.04
C CYS A 82 -7.93 0.35 -4.53
N LEU A 83 -6.89 0.37 -3.70
CA LEU A 83 -6.37 -0.82 -3.03
C LEU A 83 -6.86 -0.83 -1.58
N PRO A 84 -7.16 -2.01 -1.00
CA PRO A 84 -7.49 -2.12 0.42
C PRO A 84 -6.42 -1.47 1.27
N ILE A 85 -6.82 -0.71 2.28
CA ILE A 85 -5.88 -0.01 3.16
C ILE A 85 -4.91 -0.99 3.82
N GLU A 86 -5.38 -2.19 4.16
CA GLU A 86 -4.59 -3.29 4.72
C GLU A 86 -3.47 -3.73 3.77
N PHE A 87 -3.74 -3.78 2.46
CA PHE A 87 -2.74 -4.12 1.45
C PHE A 87 -1.65 -3.04 1.38
N LEU A 88 -2.03 -1.77 1.47
CA LEU A 88 -1.09 -0.65 1.49
C LEU A 88 -0.27 -0.62 2.78
N VAL A 89 -0.87 -0.96 3.93
CA VAL A 89 -0.18 -1.05 5.22
C VAL A 89 0.86 -2.17 5.22
N ALA A 90 0.50 -3.33 4.66
CA ALA A 90 1.37 -4.51 4.63
C ALA A 90 2.62 -4.28 3.75
N ASN A 91 2.53 -3.42 2.75
CA ASN A 91 3.53 -3.27 1.70
C ASN A 91 4.00 -1.82 1.63
N ARG A 92 5.21 -1.55 2.14
CA ARG A 92 5.77 -0.18 2.15
C ARG A 92 6.51 0.20 0.87
N VAL A 93 6.96 -0.80 0.12
CA VAL A 93 7.65 -0.63 -1.16
C VAL A 93 6.90 -1.44 -2.21
N MET A 94 6.42 -0.77 -3.25
CA MET A 94 5.66 -1.41 -4.32
C MET A 94 5.71 -0.62 -5.62
N ALA A 95 5.47 -1.31 -6.73
CA ALA A 95 5.25 -0.69 -8.04
C ALA A 95 3.89 -1.11 -8.59
N ILE A 96 3.06 -0.14 -8.93
CA ILE A 96 1.72 -0.32 -9.48
C ILE A 96 1.79 0.00 -10.97
N TYR A 97 1.64 -1.01 -11.82
CA TYR A 97 1.64 -0.89 -13.28
C TYR A 97 0.20 -0.89 -13.78
N LEU A 98 -0.38 0.29 -14.01
CA LEU A 98 -1.78 0.44 -14.45
C LEU A 98 -1.97 -0.06 -15.88
N THR A 99 -1.05 0.28 -16.77
CA THR A 99 -1.03 -0.27 -18.15
C THR A 99 -0.72 -1.77 -18.19
N GLY A 100 -0.06 -2.29 -17.15
CA GLY A 100 0.26 -3.71 -16.98
C GLY A 100 -0.78 -4.50 -16.18
N ASN A 101 -1.81 -3.85 -15.66
CA ASN A 101 -2.84 -4.45 -14.80
C ASN A 101 -2.28 -5.27 -13.63
N LYS A 102 -1.20 -4.80 -13.00
CA LYS A 102 -0.59 -5.49 -11.85
C LYS A 102 0.03 -4.55 -10.81
N VAL A 103 0.14 -5.04 -9.58
CA VAL A 103 0.96 -4.49 -8.51
C VAL A 103 2.09 -5.47 -8.22
N VAL A 104 3.32 -4.96 -8.10
CA VAL A 104 4.51 -5.75 -7.76
C VAL A 104 4.99 -5.34 -6.39
N VAL A 105 5.14 -6.32 -5.50
CA VAL A 105 5.70 -6.15 -4.15
C VAL A 105 6.81 -7.17 -3.97
N GLY A 106 8.06 -6.70 -3.89
CA GLY A 106 9.22 -7.59 -3.88
C GLY A 106 9.23 -8.48 -5.12
N GLU A 107 9.16 -9.80 -4.91
CA GLU A 107 9.09 -10.80 -6.00
C GLU A 107 7.65 -11.22 -6.36
N THR A 108 6.65 -10.70 -5.65
CA THR A 108 5.24 -11.11 -5.82
C THR A 108 4.50 -10.15 -6.73
N GLU A 109 3.73 -10.68 -7.68
CA GLU A 109 2.83 -9.91 -8.56
C GLU A 109 1.36 -10.18 -8.19
N TYR A 110 0.59 -9.11 -8.05
CA TYR A 110 -0.84 -9.12 -7.76
C TYR A 110 -1.61 -8.53 -8.94
N PRO A 111 -2.56 -9.24 -9.54
CA PRO A 111 -3.37 -8.70 -10.62
C PRO A 111 -4.33 -7.63 -10.10
N ILE A 112 -4.50 -6.56 -10.88
CA ILE A 112 -5.51 -5.52 -10.68
C ILE A 112 -6.39 -5.41 -11.91
N GLU A 113 -7.63 -4.97 -11.75
CA GLU A 113 -8.54 -4.70 -12.85
C GLU A 113 -9.39 -3.47 -12.56
N VAL A 114 -9.94 -2.87 -13.61
CA VAL A 114 -10.82 -1.70 -13.47
C VAL A 114 -12.21 -2.15 -13.03
N ARG A 115 -12.61 -1.76 -11.82
CA ARG A 115 -13.95 -1.92 -11.25
C ARG A 115 -14.44 -0.56 -10.76
N ASP A 116 -15.68 -0.21 -11.10
CA ASP A 116 -16.30 1.06 -10.71
C ASP A 116 -15.46 2.31 -11.09
N GLY A 117 -14.69 2.21 -12.19
CA GLY A 117 -13.84 3.29 -12.68
C GLY A 117 -12.48 3.41 -11.98
N GLN A 118 -12.13 2.49 -11.09
CA GLN A 118 -10.83 2.46 -10.40
C GLN A 118 -10.16 1.10 -10.54
N TYR A 119 -8.82 1.08 -10.56
CA TYR A 119 -8.03 -0.13 -10.49
C TYR A 119 -8.10 -0.71 -9.08
N GLN A 120 -8.61 -1.93 -8.98
CA GLN A 120 -8.78 -2.67 -7.73
C GLN A 120 -8.08 -4.02 -7.84
N LEU A 121 -7.68 -4.59 -6.69
CA LEU A 121 -7.21 -5.98 -6.66
C LEU A 121 -8.30 -6.91 -7.21
N VAL A 122 -7.91 -7.84 -8.07
CA VAL A 122 -8.80 -8.93 -8.47
C VAL A 122 -9.01 -9.81 -7.24
N GLU A 123 -10.19 -9.71 -6.61
CA GLU A 123 -10.41 -10.35 -5.32
C GLU A 123 -10.52 -11.89 -5.36
N PRO A 124 -10.10 -12.58 -4.27
CA PRO A 124 -9.23 -12.07 -3.21
C PRO A 124 -7.83 -12.62 -3.37
N VAL A 125 -6.86 -11.85 -2.87
CA VAL A 125 -5.63 -12.40 -2.31
C VAL A 125 -6.07 -13.44 -1.27
N GLN A 126 -6.30 -14.68 -1.72
CA GLN A 126 -6.36 -15.81 -0.82
C GLN A 126 -5.03 -15.74 -0.11
N TRP A 127 -5.08 -15.59 1.21
CA TRP A 127 -3.96 -15.93 2.04
C TRP A 127 -3.53 -17.30 1.55
N MET A 128 -2.37 -17.40 0.89
CA MET A 128 -1.81 -18.70 0.54
C MET A 128 -1.33 -19.29 1.86
N ILE A 129 -2.30 -19.75 2.64
CA ILE A 129 -2.07 -20.52 3.84
C ILE A 129 -1.45 -21.81 3.32
N SER A 130 -0.23 -22.10 3.74
CA SER A 130 0.37 -23.40 3.41
C SER A 130 -0.63 -24.50 3.79
N SER A 131 -0.73 -25.56 2.98
CA SER A 131 -1.67 -26.66 3.25
C SER A 131 -1.56 -27.19 4.68
N SER A 132 -0.33 -27.20 5.23
CA SER A 132 -0.09 -27.59 6.62
C SER A 132 -0.76 -26.71 7.67
N ILE A 133 -0.89 -25.40 7.43
CA ILE A 133 -1.59 -24.47 8.35
C ILE A 133 -3.11 -24.61 8.16
N LEU A 134 -3.58 -24.82 6.93
CA LEU A 134 -5.00 -25.06 6.67
C LEU A 134 -5.49 -26.32 7.39
N ASP A 135 -4.72 -27.41 7.35
CA ASP A 135 -5.02 -28.64 8.08
C ASP A 135 -5.13 -28.40 9.60
N VAL A 136 -4.31 -27.50 10.14
CA VAL A 136 -4.36 -27.12 11.56
C VAL A 136 -5.63 -26.31 11.85
N ILE A 137 -5.97 -25.32 11.01
CA ILE A 137 -7.19 -24.51 11.18
C ILE A 137 -8.43 -25.41 11.13
N VAL A 138 -8.52 -26.31 10.15
CA VAL A 138 -9.65 -27.24 10.00
C VAL A 138 -9.77 -28.15 11.23
N ARG A 139 -8.64 -28.72 11.69
CA ARG A 139 -8.64 -29.58 12.88
C ARG A 139 -9.11 -28.83 14.13
N LEU A 140 -8.63 -27.60 14.35
CA LEU A 140 -9.00 -26.80 15.52
C LEU A 140 -10.45 -26.35 15.47
N ALA A 141 -10.95 -25.95 14.30
CA ALA A 141 -12.35 -25.58 14.14
C ALA A 141 -13.30 -26.74 14.47
N ASP A 142 -12.97 -27.96 14.02
CA ASP A 142 -13.75 -29.16 14.34
C ASP A 142 -13.65 -29.53 15.83
N GLU A 143 -12.44 -29.50 16.40
CA GLU A 143 -12.19 -29.84 17.81
C GLU A 143 -12.94 -28.91 18.78
N TYR A 144 -12.97 -27.61 18.47
CA TYR A 144 -13.59 -26.59 19.33
C TYR A 144 -15.00 -26.18 18.90
N GLN A 145 -15.53 -26.76 17.81
CA GLN A 145 -16.83 -26.39 17.21
C GLN A 145 -17.02 -24.90 16.99
N ILE A 146 -15.99 -24.25 16.44
CA ILE A 146 -15.97 -22.82 16.09
C ILE A 146 -15.71 -22.65 14.59
N SER A 147 -15.98 -21.46 14.06
CA SER A 147 -15.69 -21.17 12.66
C SER A 147 -14.19 -21.08 12.37
N TYR A 148 -13.79 -21.26 11.12
CA TYR A 148 -12.38 -21.11 10.71
C TYR A 148 -11.87 -19.70 10.99
N GLU A 149 -12.72 -18.69 10.79
CA GLU A 149 -12.45 -17.28 11.09
C GLU A 149 -12.19 -17.09 12.59
N GLU A 150 -13.00 -17.69 13.47
CA GLU A 150 -12.83 -17.59 14.92
C GLU A 150 -11.50 -18.20 15.40
N VAL A 151 -11.03 -19.28 14.76
CA VAL A 151 -9.70 -19.87 15.03
C VAL A 151 -8.59 -18.87 14.68
N VAL A 152 -8.67 -18.24 13.51
CA VAL A 152 -7.66 -17.29 13.02
C VAL A 152 -7.66 -16.02 13.87
N GLU A 153 -8.83 -15.45 14.15
CA GLU A 153 -8.97 -14.26 15.00
C GLU A 153 -8.42 -14.49 16.41
N SER A 154 -8.69 -15.66 16.99
CA SER A 154 -8.17 -16.03 18.32
C SER A 154 -6.65 -16.12 18.34
N ALA A 155 -6.04 -16.67 17.29
CA ALA A 155 -4.59 -16.74 17.15
C ALA A 155 -3.95 -15.33 17.00
N ILE A 156 -4.54 -14.47 16.18
CA ILE A 156 -4.07 -13.08 15.99
C ILE A 156 -4.19 -12.28 17.30
N ARG A 157 -5.30 -12.44 18.03
CA ARG A 157 -5.52 -11.77 19.31
C ARG A 157 -4.46 -12.18 20.33
N LEU A 158 -4.18 -13.47 20.45
CA LEU A 158 -3.14 -13.98 21.34
C LEU A 158 -1.75 -13.43 21.00
N ILE A 159 -1.40 -13.31 19.72
CA ILE A 159 -0.12 -12.74 19.28
C ILE A 159 -0.05 -11.24 19.63
N SER A 160 -1.14 -10.51 19.44
CA SER A 160 -1.25 -9.07 19.73
C SER A 160 -1.18 -8.78 21.24
N GLU A 161 -1.78 -9.65 22.06
CA GLU A 161 -1.78 -9.52 23.53
C GLU A 161 -0.48 -10.02 24.19
N SER A 162 0.29 -10.86 23.49
CA SER A 162 1.56 -11.41 23.99
C SER A 162 2.77 -10.49 23.79
N GLN A 163 2.60 -9.34 23.12
CA GLN A 163 3.66 -8.33 23.07
C GLN A 163 3.65 -7.56 24.40
N PRO A 164 4.74 -7.60 25.21
CA PRO A 164 4.83 -6.73 26.37
C PRO A 164 4.75 -5.28 25.90
N PRO A 165 4.12 -4.37 26.68
CA PRO A 165 4.18 -2.95 26.36
C PRO A 165 5.64 -2.57 26.20
N GLN A 166 6.01 -2.01 25.04
CA GLN A 166 7.32 -1.40 24.89
C GLN A 166 7.38 -0.25 25.90
N ASP A 167 8.18 -0.44 26.95
CA ASP A 167 8.47 0.58 27.93
C ASP A 167 9.00 1.81 27.19
N VAL A 168 8.14 2.83 27.04
CA VAL A 168 8.54 4.14 26.60
C VAL A 168 9.41 4.72 27.73
N PRO A 169 10.69 5.02 27.51
CA PRO A 169 11.46 5.71 28.52
C PRO A 169 10.87 7.11 28.67
N LEU A 170 10.18 7.36 29.78
CA LEU A 170 9.84 8.69 30.26
C LEU A 170 11.15 9.44 30.49
N SER A 171 11.63 10.13 29.46
CA SER A 171 12.67 11.14 29.60
C SER A 171 12.06 12.28 30.39
N SER A 172 12.34 12.24 31.70
CA SER A 172 12.10 13.33 32.62
C SER A 172 13.13 14.41 32.35
N THR A 173 12.69 15.56 31.84
CA THR A 173 13.33 16.87 32.06
C THR A 173 12.32 17.98 31.80
#